data_AF-A0A2V9BY69-F1
#
_entry.id   AF-A0A2V9BY69-F1
#
_cell.length_a   1.000
_cell.length_b   1.000
_cell.length_c   1.000
_cell.angle_alpha   90.00
_cell.angle_beta   90.00
_cell.angle_gamma   90.00
#
_symmetry.space_group_name_H-M   'P 1'
#
loop_
_entity.id
_entity.type
_entity.pdbx_description
1 polymer ?
#
loop_
_entity_poly.entity_id
_entity_poly.type
_entity_poly.pdbx_seq_one_letter_code
_entity_poly.pdbx_strand_id
1 'polypeptide(L)'
;TTEVYSLLSECVRGKKSGDAVFTWADGRPVLDFRASWSALVKAAGLPGLLLHDMRRTAVRNMVRAGISKHVAKKISGHTTDSIFDRYDITDEQDLTDAARKLEARANGQILDKRHAGENNPQVNR
;
A
#
# COMPACT_ATOMS: atom_id res chain seq x y z
N THR A 1 -2.48 10.17 4.60
CA THR A 1 -2.16 10.26 6.04
C THR A 1 -2.20 11.72 6.46
N THR A 2 -2.22 12.01 7.76
CA THR A 2 -2.29 13.38 8.28
C THR A 2 -1.05 14.20 7.89
N GLU A 3 0.12 13.58 7.83
CA GLU A 3 1.39 14.22 7.48
C GLU A 3 1.39 14.67 6.01
N VAL A 4 0.99 13.78 5.10
CA VAL A 4 0.90 14.13 3.66
C VAL A 4 -0.12 15.23 3.43
N TYR A 5 -1.27 15.15 4.12
CA TYR A 5 -2.29 16.19 4.04
C TYR A 5 -1.73 17.53 4.50
N SER A 6 -1.07 17.59 5.67
CA SER A 6 -0.46 18.81 6.18
C SER A 6 0.54 19.41 5.19
N LEU A 7 1.47 18.61 4.65
CA LEU A 7 2.46 19.08 3.67
C LEU A 7 1.80 19.62 2.40
N LEU A 8 0.78 18.95 1.87
CA LEU A 8 0.06 19.41 0.68
C LEU A 8 -0.76 20.68 0.96
N SER A 9 -1.34 20.81 2.16
CA SER A 9 -2.04 22.03 2.57
C SER A 9 -1.12 23.24 2.60
N GLU A 10 0.14 23.08 3.03
CA GLU A 10 1.15 24.14 2.94
C GLU A 10 1.40 24.55 1.48
N CYS A 11 1.50 23.59 0.56
CA CYS A 11 1.74 23.88 -0.86
C CYS A 11 0.60 24.66 -1.54
N VAL A 12 -0.63 24.57 -1.01
CA VAL A 12 -1.83 25.22 -1.57
C VAL A 12 -2.15 26.53 -0.86
N ARG A 13 -1.53 26.83 0.29
CA ARG A 13 -1.83 28.04 1.06
C ARG A 13 -1.64 29.30 0.21
N GLY A 14 -2.66 30.16 0.18
CA GLY A 14 -2.64 31.44 -0.54
C GLY A 14 -2.87 31.31 -2.05
N LYS A 15 -3.07 30.10 -2.58
CA LYS A 15 -3.32 29.87 -4.00
C LYS A 15 -4.81 29.88 -4.32
N LYS A 16 -5.13 30.27 -5.55
CA LYS A 16 -6.49 30.27 -6.10
C LYS A 16 -6.75 28.96 -6.84
N SER A 17 -8.02 28.70 -7.11
CA SER A 17 -8.42 27.59 -7.99
C SER A 17 -7.81 27.79 -9.38
N GLY A 18 -7.13 26.75 -9.88
CA GLY A 18 -6.41 26.77 -11.17
C GLY A 18 -4.90 26.97 -11.04
N ASP A 19 -4.40 27.39 -9.88
CA ASP A 19 -2.96 27.51 -9.65
C ASP A 19 -2.31 26.13 -9.47
N ALA A 20 -1.05 26.02 -9.89
CA ALA A 20 -0.28 24.79 -9.69
C ALA A 20 -0.02 24.53 -8.19
N VAL A 21 -0.25 23.29 -7.75
CA VAL A 21 0.00 22.87 -6.35
C VAL A 21 1.48 23.01 -6.01
N PHE A 22 2.38 22.54 -6.87
CA PHE A 22 3.82 22.64 -6.66
C PHE A 22 4.40 23.82 -7.44
N THR A 23 5.00 24.76 -6.71
CA THR A 23 5.63 25.97 -7.26
C THR A 23 6.99 26.18 -6.64
N TRP A 24 7.91 26.82 -7.37
CA TRP A 24 9.15 27.34 -6.81
C TRP A 24 8.86 28.54 -5.89
N ALA A 25 9.89 29.00 -5.17
CA ALA A 25 9.78 30.16 -4.29
C ALA A 25 9.35 31.45 -5.00
N ASP A 26 9.61 31.55 -6.31
CA ASP A 26 9.19 32.67 -7.16
C ASP A 26 7.76 32.52 -7.72
N GLY A 27 7.03 31.49 -7.31
CA GLY A 27 5.65 31.23 -7.71
C GLY A 27 5.49 30.49 -9.04
N ARG A 28 6.56 30.24 -9.80
CA ARG A 28 6.46 29.49 -11.06
C ARG A 28 6.15 28.01 -10.82
N PRO A 29 5.36 27.36 -11.69
CA PRO A 29 5.06 25.94 -11.54
C PRO A 29 6.31 25.08 -11.69
N VAL A 30 6.38 24.00 -10.91
CA VAL A 30 7.44 22.99 -11.06
C VAL A 30 7.11 22.11 -12.29
N LEU A 31 7.92 22.22 -13.34
CA LEU A 31 7.78 21.43 -14.57
C LEU A 31 8.72 20.22 -14.62
N ASP A 32 9.95 20.40 -14.14
CA ASP A 32 10.93 19.33 -13.95
C ASP A 32 11.58 19.52 -12.57
N PHE A 33 11.70 18.42 -11.83
CA PHE A 33 12.29 18.38 -10.49
C PHE A 33 13.44 17.37 -10.39
N ARG A 34 13.90 16.78 -11.50
CA ARG A 34 14.96 15.75 -11.48
C ARG A 34 16.27 16.23 -10.86
N ALA A 35 16.63 17.49 -11.09
CA ALA A 35 17.80 18.10 -10.46
C ALA A 35 17.64 18.18 -8.93
N SER A 36 16.49 18.67 -8.46
CA SER A 36 16.17 18.72 -7.03
C SER A 36 16.09 17.33 -6.42
N TRP A 37 15.54 16.34 -7.13
CA TRP A 37 15.53 14.94 -6.70
C TRP A 37 16.95 14.39 -6.54
N SER A 38 17.82 14.60 -7.54
CA SER A 38 19.23 14.16 -7.48
C SER A 38 19.96 14.77 -6.28
N ALA A 39 19.76 16.08 -6.05
CA ALA A 39 20.32 16.77 -4.89
C ALA A 39 19.79 16.21 -3.56
N LEU A 40 18.48 15.97 -3.47
CA LEU A 40 17.83 15.38 -2.30
C LEU A 40 18.37 13.97 -2.01
N VAL A 41 18.46 13.12 -3.02
CA VAL A 41 18.98 11.74 -2.91
C VAL A 41 20.42 11.74 -2.43
N LYS A 42 21.25 12.65 -2.95
CA LYS A 42 22.63 12.84 -2.49
C LYS A 42 22.68 13.28 -1.02
N ALA A 43 21.86 14.26 -0.65
CA ALA A 43 21.79 14.77 0.73
C ALA A 43 21.29 13.71 1.73
N ALA A 44 20.37 12.84 1.29
CA ALA A 44 19.86 11.73 2.07
C ALA A 44 20.84 10.54 2.18
N GLY A 45 21.96 10.55 1.44
CA GLY A 45 22.93 9.46 1.44
C GLY A 45 22.42 8.18 0.77
N LEU A 46 21.51 8.30 -0.20
CA LEU A 46 20.87 7.16 -0.88
C LEU A 46 21.25 7.05 -2.37
N PRO A 47 22.55 6.96 -2.73
CA PRO A 47 22.98 6.99 -4.12
C PRO A 47 22.30 5.88 -4.94
N GLY A 48 21.80 6.24 -6.13
CA GLY A 48 21.11 5.31 -7.03
C GLY A 48 19.61 5.17 -6.83
N LEU A 49 19.02 5.80 -5.80
CA LEU A 49 17.57 5.80 -5.61
C LEU A 49 16.84 6.52 -6.75
N LEU A 50 16.04 5.77 -7.52
CA LEU A 50 15.22 6.33 -8.58
C LEU A 50 13.84 6.73 -8.06
N LEU A 51 13.25 7.75 -8.67
CA LEU A 51 11.88 8.17 -8.35
C LEU A 51 10.88 7.01 -8.51
N HIS A 52 11.07 6.17 -9.53
CA HIS A 52 10.21 5.00 -9.77
C HIS A 52 10.28 3.95 -8.66
N ASP A 53 11.33 3.95 -7.84
CA ASP A 53 11.43 3.01 -6.71
C ASP A 53 10.44 3.35 -5.60
N MET A 54 10.08 4.63 -5.42
CA MET A 54 9.01 5.01 -4.48
C MET A 54 7.69 4.34 -4.84
N ARG A 55 7.36 4.32 -6.13
CA ARG A 55 6.13 3.69 -6.64
C ARG A 55 6.16 2.17 -6.46
N ARG A 56 7.32 1.54 -6.67
CA ARG A 56 7.52 0.10 -6.45
C ARG A 56 7.36 -0.26 -4.97
N THR A 57 7.97 0.50 -4.08
CA THR A 57 7.85 0.34 -2.62
C THR A 57 6.40 0.53 -2.16
N ALA A 58 5.69 1.54 -2.67
CA ALA A 58 4.28 1.74 -2.33
C ALA A 58 3.42 0.53 -2.73
N VAL A 59 3.63 -0.04 -3.92
CA VAL A 59 2.92 -1.25 -4.35
C VAL A 59 3.24 -2.45 -3.44
N ARG A 60 4.52 -2.68 -3.12
CA ARG A 60 4.93 -3.76 -2.21
C ARG A 60 4.29 -3.61 -0.82
N ASN A 61 4.27 -2.39 -0.29
CA ASN A 61 3.65 -2.10 1.01
C ASN A 61 2.14 -2.36 0.99
N MET A 62 1.45 -2.01 -0.09
CA MET A 62 0.02 -2.33 -0.25
C MET A 62 -0.22 -3.85 -0.25
N VAL A 63 0.57 -4.61 -1.00
CA VAL A 63 0.45 -6.08 -1.06
C VAL A 63 0.69 -6.71 0.32
N ARG A 64 1.75 -6.29 1.03
CA ARG A 64 2.05 -6.75 2.40
C ARG A 64 0.95 -6.37 3.41
N ALA A 65 0.29 -5.24 3.21
CA ALA A 65 -0.89 -4.86 4.00
C ALA A 65 -2.15 -5.68 3.64
N GLY A 66 -2.07 -6.64 2.72
CA GLY A 66 -3.19 -7.48 2.28
C GLY A 66 -4.12 -6.80 1.27
N ILE A 67 -3.75 -5.66 0.71
CA ILE A 67 -4.52 -5.00 -0.35
C ILE A 67 -4.39 -5.82 -1.62
N SER A 68 -5.53 -6.13 -2.25
CA SER A 68 -5.54 -6.93 -3.46
C SER A 68 -4.75 -6.25 -4.59
N LYS A 69 -4.08 -7.05 -5.43
CA LYS A 69 -3.32 -6.55 -6.59
C LYS A 69 -4.15 -5.61 -7.45
N HIS A 70 -5.43 -5.93 -7.67
CA HIS A 70 -6.35 -5.09 -8.44
C HIS A 70 -6.52 -3.68 -7.84
N VAL A 71 -6.73 -3.58 -6.53
CA VAL A 71 -6.86 -2.29 -5.83
C VAL A 71 -5.53 -1.53 -5.82
N ALA A 72 -4.43 -2.21 -5.53
CA ALA A 72 -3.09 -1.63 -5.58
C ALA A 72 -2.74 -1.10 -6.98
N LYS A 73 -3.13 -1.81 -8.03
CA LYS A 73 -2.97 -1.41 -9.44
C LYS A 73 -3.75 -0.15 -9.76
N LYS A 74 -5.00 -0.05 -9.29
CA LYS A 74 -5.85 1.13 -9.47
C LYS A 74 -5.33 2.35 -8.71
N ILE A 75 -4.93 2.18 -7.44
CA ILE A 75 -4.36 3.26 -6.60
C ILE A 75 -3.07 3.79 -7.21
N SER A 76 -2.19 2.88 -7.64
CA SER A 76 -0.97 3.30 -8.30
C SER A 76 -1.25 3.83 -9.71
N GLY A 77 -2.23 3.32 -10.45
CA GLY A 77 -2.46 3.68 -11.85
C GLY A 77 -1.52 2.91 -12.80
N HIS A 78 -1.18 1.66 -12.47
CA HIS A 78 -0.49 0.77 -13.41
C HIS A 78 -1.51 0.15 -14.37
N THR A 79 -1.20 0.12 -15.66
CA THR A 79 -2.05 -0.54 -16.66
C THR A 79 -1.67 -2.01 -16.85
N THR A 80 -0.39 -2.34 -16.72
CA THR A 80 0.15 -3.69 -16.90
C THR A 80 0.48 -4.35 -15.56
N ASP A 81 0.45 -5.68 -15.54
CA ASP A 81 0.74 -6.48 -14.34
C ASP A 81 2.23 -6.79 -14.17
N SER A 82 3.08 -6.36 -15.12
CA SER A 82 4.51 -6.67 -15.14
C SER A 82 5.32 -6.14 -13.94
N ILE A 83 4.79 -5.15 -13.21
CA ILE A 83 5.31 -4.71 -11.91
C ILE A 83 4.92 -5.69 -10.80
N PHE A 84 3.68 -6.20 -10.82
CA PHE A 84 3.18 -7.12 -9.81
C PHE A 84 3.88 -8.47 -9.94
N ASP A 85 4.01 -9.03 -11.14
CA ASP A 85 4.66 -10.33 -11.35
C ASP A 85 6.13 -10.36 -10.86
N ARG A 86 6.79 -9.20 -10.86
CA ARG A 86 8.20 -9.04 -10.47
C ARG A 86 8.40 -8.90 -8.96
N TYR A 87 7.37 -8.47 -8.23
CA TYR A 87 7.38 -8.28 -6.77
C TYR A 87 6.43 -9.21 -6.03
N ASP A 88 5.67 -10.04 -6.76
CA ASP A 88 4.95 -11.22 -6.28
C ASP A 88 5.89 -12.42 -6.05
N ILE A 89 7.21 -12.17 -6.02
CA ILE A 89 8.15 -13.09 -5.40
C ILE A 89 7.80 -13.07 -3.93
N THR A 90 6.92 -14.02 -3.59
CA THR A 90 6.50 -14.43 -2.27
C THR A 90 7.72 -14.42 -1.37
N ASP A 91 7.79 -13.41 -0.51
CA ASP A 91 8.72 -13.43 0.61
C ASP A 91 8.33 -14.65 1.45
N GLU A 92 9.29 -15.38 2.02
CA GLU A 92 8.99 -16.53 2.89
C GLU A 92 8.05 -16.11 4.05
N GLN A 93 8.14 -14.84 4.44
CA GLN A 93 7.23 -14.16 5.36
C GLN A 93 5.78 -14.06 4.84
N ASP A 94 5.57 -13.76 3.56
CA ASP A 94 4.23 -13.68 2.97
C ASP A 94 3.57 -15.08 2.90
N LEU A 95 4.36 -16.12 2.60
CA LEU A 95 3.89 -17.52 2.67
C LEU A 95 3.53 -17.91 4.10
N THR A 96 4.37 -17.52 5.07
CA THR A 96 4.13 -17.80 6.49
C THR A 96 2.88 -17.07 7.00
N ASP A 97 2.70 -15.80 6.64
CA ASP A 97 1.53 -15.02 7.03
C ASP A 97 0.26 -15.50 6.33
N ALA A 98 0.35 -15.95 5.08
CA ALA A 98 -0.75 -16.60 4.38
C ALA A 98 -1.16 -17.92 5.07
N ALA A 99 -0.18 -18.76 5.44
CA ALA A 99 -0.42 -19.98 6.19
C ALA A 99 -1.10 -19.69 7.54
N ARG A 100 -0.59 -18.72 8.32
CA ARG A 100 -1.22 -18.31 9.59
C ARG A 100 -2.64 -17.80 9.41
N LYS A 101 -2.92 -17.00 8.37
CA LYS A 101 -4.27 -16.50 8.07
C LYS A 101 -5.23 -17.63 7.70
N LEU A 102 -4.76 -18.65 6.96
CA LEU A 102 -5.54 -19.83 6.63
C LEU A 102 -5.83 -20.70 7.87
N GLU A 103 -4.83 -20.92 8.72
CA GLU A 103 -4.99 -21.64 9.99
C GLU A 103 -5.97 -20.93 10.93
N ALA A 104 -5.87 -19.61 11.08
CA ALA A 104 -6.79 -18.83 11.89
C ALA A 104 -8.24 -18.93 11.37
N ARG A 105 -8.43 -18.90 10.04
CA ARG A 105 -9.75 -19.08 9.42
C ARG A 105 -10.30 -20.49 9.63
N ALA A 106 -9.46 -21.52 9.48
CA ALA A 106 -9.83 -22.90 9.74
C ALA A 106 -10.22 -23.10 11.22
N ASN A 107 -9.43 -22.58 12.15
CA ASN A 107 -9.68 -22.69 13.59
C ASN A 107 -10.94 -21.92 14.02
N GLY A 108 -11.21 -20.74 13.45
CA GLY A 108 -12.46 -20.01 13.66
C GLY A 108 -13.69 -20.76 13.14
N GLN A 109 -13.59 -21.42 11.99
CA GLN A 109 -14.66 -22.26 11.43
C GLN A 109 -14.87 -23.59 12.19
N ILE A 110 -13.81 -24.13 12.81
CA ILE A 110 -13.86 -25.36 13.62
C ILE A 110 -14.49 -25.09 15.01
N LEU A 111 -14.43 -23.86 15.52
CA LEU A 111 -15.11 -23.48 16.77
C LEU A 111 -16.61 -23.24 16.58
N ASP A 112 -17.03 -22.72 15.42
CA ASP A 112 -18.44 -22.46 15.11
C ASP A 112 -19.24 -23.76 14.81
N LYS A 113 -18.60 -24.76 14.18
CA LYS A 113 -19.27 -26.03 13.86
C LYS A 113 -19.47 -26.99 15.03
N ARG A 114 -18.82 -26.78 16.18
CA ARG A 114 -18.92 -27.69 17.34
C ARG A 114 -20.10 -27.40 18.27
N HIS A 115 -20.85 -26.31 18.05
CA HIS A 115 -22.04 -25.97 18.84
C HIS A 115 -23.39 -26.23 18.15
N ALA A 116 -23.39 -26.78 16.92
CA ALA A 116 -24.62 -27.02 16.15
C ALA A 116 -25.16 -28.46 16.21
N GLY A 117 -24.60 -29.33 17.06
CA GLY A 117 -24.98 -30.75 17.03
C GLY A 117 -24.76 -31.47 18.34
N GLU A 118 -25.52 -31.13 19.38
CA GLU A 118 -25.77 -32.03 20.52
C GLU A 118 -27.01 -31.55 21.28
N ASN A 119 -28.15 -32.20 21.02
CA ASN A 119 -29.24 -32.46 21.97
C ASN A 119 -30.38 -33.19 21.24
N ASN A 120 -30.27 -34.52 21.12
CA ASN A 120 -31.43 -35.38 20.93
C ASN A 120 -31.50 -36.35 22.11
N PRO A 121 -32.31 -36.08 23.14
CA PRO A 121 -32.52 -37.06 24.19
C PRO A 121 -33.41 -38.19 23.64
N GLN A 122 -32.78 -39.36 23.49
CA GLN A 122 -33.46 -40.62 23.27
C GLN A 122 -34.41 -40.93 24.43
N VAL A 123 -35.68 -41.14 24.05
CA VAL A 123 -36.74 -41.93 24.68
C VAL A 123 -36.32 -42.78 25.90
N ASN A 124 -37.01 -42.59 27.03
CA ASN A 124 -37.38 -43.72 27.88
C ASN A 124 -38.72 -43.48 28.61
N ARG A 125 -39.63 -44.45 28.41
CA ARG A 125 -40.95 -44.72 29.02
C ARG A 125 -42.16 -43.89 28.61
#